data_AF-I3DWB9-F1
#
_entry.id   AF-I3DWB9-F1
#
_cell.length_a   1.000
_cell.length_b   1.000
_cell.length_c   1.000
_cell.angle_alpha   90.00
_cell.angle_beta   90.00
_cell.angle_gamma   90.00
#
_symmetry.space_group_name_H-M   'P 1'
#
loop_
_entity.id
_entity.type
_entity.pdbx_description
1 polymer ?
#
loop_
_entity_poly.entity_id
_entity_poly.type
_entity_poly.pdbx_seq_one_letter_code
_entity_poly.pdbx_strand_id
1 'polypeptide(L)' 'MAKSFYHFLMKYRHPEPKDDISIFANNAYEDHSFPKGSADYDEISSYLELNGHYLNSMSTFDEAWELYVLSEG' A
#
# COMPACT_ATOMS: atom_id res chain seq x y z
N MET A 1 -0.20 -18.27 -6.62
CA MET A 1 0.08 -16.97 -7.26
C MET A 1 0.30 -16.00 -6.13
N ALA A 2 1.52 -15.46 -5.97
CA ALA A 2 1.78 -14.45 -4.95
C ALA A 2 0.86 -13.26 -5.22
N LYS A 3 0.09 -12.82 -4.24
CA LYS A 3 -0.75 -11.63 -4.41
C LYS A 3 0.17 -10.42 -4.40
N SER A 4 -0.02 -9.48 -5.31
CA SER A 4 0.72 -8.22 -5.25
C SER A 4 0.36 -7.45 -3.98
N PHE A 5 1.28 -6.60 -3.51
CA PHE A 5 1.05 -5.75 -2.34
C PHE A 5 -0.24 -4.92 -2.50
N TYR A 6 -0.49 -4.43 -3.72
CA TYR A 6 -1.73 -3.72 -4.05
C TYR A 6 -2.99 -4.55 -3.74
N HIS A 7 -3.06 -5.81 -4.17
CA HIS A 7 -4.22 -6.66 -3.90
C HIS A 7 -4.42 -6.91 -2.41
N PHE A 8 -3.33 -7.02 -1.65
CA PHE A 8 -3.40 -7.09 -0.19
C PHE A 8 -3.97 -5.79 0.40
N LEU A 9 -3.42 -4.65 -0.03
CA LEU A 9 -3.82 -3.32 0.44
C LEU A 9 -5.30 -3.02 0.17
N MET A 10 -5.86 -3.53 -0.94
CA MET A 10 -7.29 -3.37 -1.26
C MET A 10 -8.24 -3.98 -0.21
N LYS A 11 -7.78 -4.90 0.64
CA LYS A 11 -8.59 -5.43 1.76
C LYS A 11 -8.88 -4.38 2.83
N TYR A 12 -8.04 -3.35 2.93
CA TYR A 12 -8.13 -2.29 3.94
C TYR A 12 -8.89 -1.06 3.43
N ARG A 13 -9.41 -1.09 2.20
CA ARG A 13 -10.25 -0.01 1.70
C ARG A 13 -11.53 0.08 2.51
N HIS A 14 -11.81 1.28 2.99
CA HIS A 14 -13.00 1.55 3.79
C HIS A 14 -13.63 2.88 3.37
N PRO A 15 -14.97 2.98 3.22
CA PRO A 15 -15.63 4.22 2.85
C PRO A 15 -15.50 5.33 3.92
N GLU A 16 -15.26 4.94 5.16
CA GLU A 16 -14.94 5.84 6.28
C GLU A 16 -13.61 5.39 6.91
N PRO A 17 -12.45 5.78 6.35
CA PRO A 17 -11.16 5.31 6.85
C PRO A 17 -10.87 5.92 8.22
N LYS A 18 -10.55 5.08 9.20
CA LYS A 18 -10.21 5.49 10.57
C LYS A 18 -8.72 5.34 10.90
N ASP A 19 -8.06 4.44 10.19
CA ASP A 19 -6.65 4.11 10.37
C ASP A 19 -5.84 4.59 9.15
N ASP A 20 -4.57 4.94 9.37
CA ASP A 20 -3.69 5.45 8.31
C ASP A 20 -3.54 4.46 7.14
N ILE A 21 -3.56 3.15 7.43
CA ILE A 21 -3.52 2.09 6.39
C ILE A 21 -4.78 2.14 5.51
N SER A 22 -5.95 2.43 6.08
CA SER A 22 -7.20 2.55 5.31
C SER A 22 -7.19 3.78 4.41
N ILE A 23 -6.63 4.89 4.91
CA ILE A 23 -6.43 6.12 4.13
C ILE A 23 -5.47 5.83 2.98
N PHE A 24 -4.33 5.19 3.27
CA PHE A 24 -3.36 4.77 2.27
C PHE A 24 -3.97 3.85 1.22
N ALA A 25 -4.77 2.86 1.62
CA ALA A 25 -5.44 1.95 0.71
C ALA A 25 -6.42 2.65 -0.25
N ASN A 26 -7.15 3.66 0.25
CA ASN A 26 -8.03 4.47 -0.60
C ASN A 26 -7.23 5.33 -1.57
N ASN A 27 -6.16 6.00 -1.11
CA ASN A 27 -5.32 6.83 -1.97
C ASN A 27 -4.60 6.00 -3.04
N ALA A 28 -4.03 4.85 -2.67
CA ALA A 28 -3.40 3.93 -3.62
C ALA A 28 -4.40 3.34 -4.63
N TYR A 29 -5.68 3.24 -4.27
CA TYR A 29 -6.74 2.84 -5.21
C TYR A 29 -7.04 3.92 -6.25
N GLU A 30 -7.09 5.18 -5.82
CA GLU A 30 -7.28 6.34 -6.71
C GLU A 30 -6.04 6.62 -7.57
N ASP A 31 -4.87 6.19 -7.12
CA ASP A 31 -3.62 6.26 -7.86
C ASP A 31 -3.59 5.21 -9.00
N HIS A 32 -3.77 5.69 -10.22
CA HIS A 32 -3.73 4.86 -11.43
C HIS A 32 -2.30 4.46 -11.81
N SER A 33 -1.30 5.23 -11.37
CA SER A 33 0.12 5.03 -11.65
C SER A 33 0.76 4.07 -10.64
N PHE A 34 0.06 3.73 -9.56
CA PHE A 34 0.55 2.80 -8.55
C PHE A 34 0.97 1.47 -9.19
N PRO A 35 2.13 0.88 -8.80
CA PRO A 35 2.62 -0.38 -9.35
C PRO A 35 1.79 -1.59 -8.85
N LYS A 36 0.59 -1.78 -9.39
CA LYS A 36 -0.40 -2.80 -8.95
C LYS A 36 0.08 -4.24 -9.09
N GLY A 37 1.05 -4.49 -9.97
CA GLY A 37 1.65 -5.79 -10.20
C GLY A 37 2.90 -6.07 -9.36
N SER A 38 3.45 -5.05 -8.69
CA SER A 38 4.66 -5.22 -7.91
C SER A 38 4.37 -5.88 -6.56
N ALA A 39 5.30 -6.73 -6.16
CA ALA A 39 5.39 -7.34 -4.84
C ALA A 39 6.80 -7.12 -4.25
N ASP A 40 7.55 -6.17 -4.81
CA ASP A 40 8.91 -5.83 -4.40
C ASP A 40 8.87 -4.58 -3.50
N TYR A 41 9.51 -4.69 -2.33
CA TYR A 41 9.54 -3.61 -1.35
C TYR A 41 10.22 -2.36 -1.88
N ASP A 42 11.39 -2.54 -2.51
CA ASP A 42 12.23 -1.43 -2.96
C ASP A 42 11.54 -0.70 -4.12
N GLU A 43 10.88 -1.44 -5.03
CA GLU A 43 10.12 -0.84 -6.14
C GLU A 43 8.96 0.03 -5.63
N ILE A 44 8.17 -0.49 -4.68
CA ILE A 44 7.00 0.23 -4.14
C ILE A 44 7.45 1.40 -3.26
N SER A 45 8.47 1.19 -2.42
CA SER A 45 9.06 2.23 -1.58
C SER A 45 9.60 3.38 -2.44
N SER A 46 10.40 3.08 -3.46
CA SER A 46 10.92 4.09 -4.41
C SER A 46 9.78 4.85 -5.10
N TYR A 47 8.72 4.15 -5.49
CA TYR A 47 7.53 4.80 -6.07
C TYR A 47 6.87 5.77 -5.09
N LEU A 48 6.72 5.37 -3.81
CA LEU A 48 6.11 6.19 -2.77
C LEU A 48 6.98 7.39 -2.36
N GLU A 49 8.31 7.26 -2.36
CA GLU A 49 9.21 8.41 -2.13
C GLU A 49 9.08 9.46 -3.24
N LEU A 50 8.89 9.00 -4.49
CA LEU A 50 8.84 9.88 -5.66
C LEU A 50 7.43 10.43 -5.96
N ASN A 51 6.37 9.65 -5.70
CA ASN A 51 4.99 9.95 -6.11
C ASN A 51 3.97 9.85 -4.97
N GLY A 52 4.35 9.30 -3.81
CA GLY A 52 3.49 9.04 -2.66
C GLY A 52 3.16 10.29 -1.83
N HIS A 53 2.90 11.42 -2.48
CA HIS A 53 2.50 12.67 -1.80
C HIS A 53 1.20 12.55 -1.00
N TYR A 54 0.42 11.49 -1.24
CA TYR A 54 -0.81 11.16 -0.54
C TYR A 54 -0.59 10.26 0.70
N LEU A 55 0.62 9.74 0.88
CA LEU A 55 0.98 8.96 2.05
C LEU A 55 1.39 9.93 3.16
N ASN A 56 0.66 9.89 4.28
CA ASN A 56 0.95 10.77 5.42
C ASN A 56 2.35 10.50 6.02
N SER A 57 2.79 9.24 6.02
CA SER A 57 4.08 8.83 6.56
C SER A 57 4.54 7.53 5.93
N MET A 58 5.85 7.41 5.65
CA MET A 58 6.46 6.15 5.23
C MET A 58 6.30 5.04 6.27
N SER A 59 6.16 5.39 7.56
CA SER A 59 5.88 4.41 8.61
C SER A 59 4.56 3.65 8.39
N THR A 60 3.56 4.28 7.76
CA THR A 60 2.29 3.62 7.42
C THR A 60 2.49 2.59 6.31
N PHE A 61 3.38 2.86 5.35
CA PHE A 61 3.76 1.89 4.33
C PHE A 61 4.52 0.71 4.95
N ASP A 62 5.50 0.99 5.82
CA ASP A 62 6.26 -0.04 6.53
C ASP A 62 5.33 -0.99 7.32
N GLU A 63 4.37 -0.43 8.07
CA GLU A 63 3.38 -1.21 8.82
C GLU A 63 2.49 -2.05 7.90
N ALA A 64 1.98 -1.46 6.81
CA ALA A 64 1.18 -2.20 5.83
C ALA A 64 2.00 -3.31 5.15
N TRP A 65 3.29 -3.08 4.93
CA TRP A 65 4.22 -4.06 4.35
C TRP A 65 4.46 -5.24 5.28
N GLU A 66 4.71 -4.98 6.57
CA GLU A 66 4.85 -6.05 7.57
C GLU A 66 3.60 -6.94 7.61
N LEU A 67 2.40 -6.33 7.62
CA LEU A 67 1.14 -7.09 7.58
C LEU A 67 1.00 -7.92 6.30
N TYR A 68 1.44 -7.39 5.15
CA TYR A 68 1.45 -8.12 3.89
C TYR A 68 2.35 -9.35 3.98
N VAL A 69 3.59 -9.19 4.44
CA VAL A 69 4.56 -10.28 4.62
C VAL A 69 4.05 -11.33 5.60
N LEU A 70 3.43 -10.92 6.71
CA LEU A 70 2.80 -11.82 7.68
C LEU A 70 1.61 -12.60 7.08
N SER A 71 0.91 -12.03 6.10
CA SER A 71 -0.28 -12.65 5.49
C SER A 71 0.03 -13.61 4.35
N GLU A 72 1.14 -13.42 3.64
CA GLU A 72 1.61 -14.29 2.55
C GLU A 72 2.71 -15.27 3.01
N GLY A 73 3.13 -15.19 4.28
CA GLY A 73 4.08 -16.10 4.94
C GLY A 73 3.50 -17.43 5.40
#